data_AF-A0A499VF34-F1
#
_entry.id   AF-A0A499VF34-F1
#
_cell.length_a   1.000
_cell.length_b   1.000
_cell.length_c   1.000
_cell.angle_alpha   90.00
_cell.angle_beta   90.00
_cell.angle_gamma   90.00
#
_symmetry.space_group_name_H-M   'P 1'
#
loop_
_entity.id
_entity.type
_entity.pdbx_description
1 polymer ?
#
loop_
_entity_poly.entity_id
_entity_poly.type
_entity_poly.pdbx_seq_one_letter_code
_entity_poly.pdbx_strand_id
1 'polypeptide(L)'
;MARDVEAPIGSARLELVEGVRLLHPADAVLEAMLTGWGRQQRGGRHLQEKTVSDRIATIRRFVKFADAFPWTWGAADMDEWTTHLVAEKHLQPSTIRATQGAVRMFCDYLLDPRYDWAVECERRFGTHPIQVCHEWNTLDHLLDYEGDPDRRPMTRGNCSSCSTTSTNASTWRSDAAAREP
;
A
#
# COMPACT_ATOMS: atom_id res chain seq x y z
N MET A 1 -40.19 -9.21 2.25
CA MET A 1 -39.64 -9.52 0.92
C MET A 1 -38.16 -9.19 0.96
N ALA A 2 -37.29 -10.19 0.88
CA ALA A 2 -35.87 -9.93 0.68
C ALA A 2 -35.73 -9.25 -0.68
N ARG A 3 -34.97 -8.16 -0.75
CA ARG A 3 -34.58 -7.60 -2.04
C ARG A 3 -33.57 -8.58 -2.61
N ASP A 4 -33.84 -9.16 -3.78
CA ASP A 4 -32.77 -9.71 -4.60
C ASP A 4 -31.87 -8.52 -4.98
N VAL A 5 -30.87 -8.27 -4.13
CA VAL A 5 -29.79 -7.35 -4.44
C VAL A 5 -29.01 -8.06 -5.53
N GLU A 6 -29.18 -7.59 -6.76
CA GLU A 6 -28.46 -8.10 -7.91
C GLU A 6 -26.97 -7.97 -7.62
N ALA A 7 -26.31 -9.12 -7.47
CA ALA A 7 -24.96 -9.19 -6.96
C ALA A 7 -24.02 -8.46 -7.94
N PRO A 8 -23.15 -7.54 -7.49
CA PRO A 8 -22.27 -6.84 -8.40
C PRO A 8 -21.33 -7.81 -9.13
N ILE A 9 -20.94 -7.43 -10.35
CA ILE A 9 -20.03 -8.24 -11.16
C ILE A 9 -18.75 -8.52 -10.36
N GLY A 10 -18.42 -9.81 -10.19
CA GLY A 10 -17.31 -10.29 -9.37
C GLY A 10 -17.69 -10.73 -7.94
N SER A 11 -18.95 -10.72 -7.53
CA SER A 11 -19.36 -11.32 -6.25
C SER A 11 -19.15 -12.84 -6.25
N ALA A 12 -18.87 -13.40 -5.08
CA ALA A 12 -18.66 -14.84 -4.88
C ALA A 12 -19.80 -15.70 -5.48
N ARG A 13 -21.05 -15.26 -5.29
CA ARG A 13 -22.28 -15.90 -5.83
C ARG A 13 -22.34 -15.99 -7.35
N LEU A 14 -21.61 -15.14 -8.10
CA LEU A 14 -21.60 -15.14 -9.57
C LEU A 14 -20.43 -15.91 -10.17
N GLU A 15 -19.27 -15.92 -9.51
CA GLU A 15 -18.07 -16.61 -10.01
C GLU A 15 -18.01 -18.08 -9.55
N LEU A 16 -18.72 -18.46 -8.48
CA LEU A 16 -18.78 -19.83 -7.95
C LEU A 16 -20.12 -20.50 -8.25
N VAL A 17 -20.19 -21.26 -9.36
CA VAL A 17 -21.35 -22.09 -9.68
C VAL A 17 -21.40 -23.33 -8.77
N GLU A 18 -22.45 -23.45 -7.96
CA GLU A 18 -22.69 -24.63 -7.12
C GLU A 18 -23.01 -25.86 -7.99
N GLY A 19 -22.15 -26.88 -7.95
CA GLY A 19 -22.40 -28.18 -8.60
C GLY A 19 -21.15 -28.94 -9.06
N VAL A 20 -20.04 -28.25 -9.34
CA VAL A 20 -18.79 -28.90 -9.74
C VAL A 20 -18.01 -29.34 -8.49
N ARG A 21 -17.71 -30.65 -8.38
CA ARG A 21 -16.71 -31.15 -7.42
C ARG A 21 -15.32 -30.74 -7.90
N LEU A 22 -14.87 -29.59 -7.42
CA LEU A 22 -13.55 -29.03 -7.73
C LEU A 22 -12.48 -29.89 -7.04
N LEU A 23 -11.59 -30.50 -7.82
CA LEU A 23 -10.50 -31.36 -7.32
C LEU A 23 -9.56 -30.62 -6.36
N HIS A 24 -9.41 -29.31 -6.56
CA HIS A 24 -8.75 -28.39 -5.64
C HIS A 24 -9.69 -27.21 -5.35
N PRO A 25 -10.45 -27.24 -4.24
CA PRO A 25 -11.44 -26.21 -3.94
C PRO A 25 -10.81 -24.85 -3.62
N ALA A 26 -9.57 -24.83 -3.10
CA ALA A 26 -8.82 -23.60 -2.82
C ALA A 26 -8.41 -22.87 -4.10
N ASP A 27 -7.72 -23.55 -5.02
CA ASP A 27 -7.31 -22.97 -6.31
C ASP A 27 -8.49 -22.44 -7.12
N ALA A 28 -9.59 -23.19 -7.14
CA ALA A 28 -10.80 -22.76 -7.84
C ALA A 28 -11.45 -21.50 -7.23
N VAL A 29 -11.43 -21.36 -5.90
CA VAL A 29 -11.91 -20.13 -5.23
C VAL A 29 -10.96 -18.96 -5.50
N LEU A 30 -9.64 -19.18 -5.49
CA LEU A 30 -8.65 -18.16 -5.87
C LEU A 30 -8.84 -17.69 -7.32
N GLU A 31 -9.00 -18.60 -8.28
CA GLU A 31 -9.24 -18.26 -9.69
C GLU A 31 -10.56 -17.50 -9.88
N ALA A 32 -11.61 -17.85 -9.13
CA ALA A 32 -12.88 -17.13 -9.11
C ALA A 32 -12.72 -15.70 -8.55
N MET A 33 -11.98 -15.51 -7.46
CA MET A 33 -11.65 -14.19 -6.90
C MET A 33 -10.87 -13.32 -7.89
N LEU A 34 -9.84 -13.89 -8.53
CA LEU A 34 -9.01 -13.18 -9.51
C LEU A 34 -9.82 -12.78 -10.76
N THR A 35 -10.72 -13.67 -11.22
CA THR A 35 -11.64 -13.39 -12.32
C THR A 35 -12.60 -12.27 -11.97
N GLY A 36 -13.27 -12.35 -10.81
CA GLY A 36 -14.19 -11.32 -10.33
C GLY A 36 -13.51 -9.96 -10.15
N TRP A 37 -12.31 -9.93 -9.55
CA TRP A 37 -11.52 -8.69 -9.39
C TRP A 37 -11.09 -8.11 -10.73
N GLY A 38 -10.77 -8.98 -11.70
CA GLY A 38 -10.47 -8.58 -13.07
C GLY A 38 -11.66 -7.90 -13.76
N ARG A 39 -12.88 -8.44 -13.61
CA ARG A 39 -14.11 -7.82 -14.12
C ARG A 39 -14.43 -6.51 -13.39
N GLN A 40 -14.28 -6.48 -12.07
CA GLN A 40 -14.53 -5.32 -11.21
C GLN A 40 -13.66 -4.12 -11.61
N GLN A 41 -12.37 -4.32 -11.86
CA GLN A 41 -11.47 -3.24 -12.28
C GLN A 41 -11.77 -2.72 -13.70
N ARG A 42 -12.24 -3.58 -14.61
CA ARG A 42 -12.67 -3.18 -15.95
C ARG A 42 -13.96 -2.35 -15.89
N GLY A 43 -15.00 -2.86 -15.21
CA GLY A 43 -16.32 -2.22 -15.17
C GLY A 43 -16.40 -0.96 -14.30
N GLY A 44 -15.75 -0.95 -13.13
CA GLY A 44 -15.84 0.17 -12.18
C GLY A 44 -14.89 1.33 -12.44
N ARG A 45 -13.76 1.08 -13.13
CA ARG A 45 -12.66 2.06 -13.28
C ARG A 45 -12.16 2.25 -14.71
N HIS A 46 -12.72 1.55 -15.70
CA HIS A 46 -12.25 1.57 -17.09
C HIS A 46 -10.73 1.34 -17.23
N LEU A 47 -10.14 0.51 -16.36
CA LEU A 47 -8.71 0.22 -16.43
C LEU A 47 -8.36 -0.50 -17.73
N GLN A 48 -7.22 -0.11 -18.32
CA GLN A 48 -6.64 -0.81 -19.45
C GLN A 48 -6.42 -2.30 -19.12
N GLU A 49 -6.78 -3.18 -20.06
CA GLU A 49 -6.69 -4.63 -19.88
C GLU A 49 -5.28 -5.08 -19.44
N LYS A 50 -4.24 -4.47 -20.02
CA LYS A 50 -2.85 -4.67 -19.61
C LYS A 50 -2.64 -4.44 -18.11
N THR A 51 -3.12 -3.32 -17.56
CA THR A 51 -2.97 -2.98 -16.14
C THR A 51 -3.70 -3.97 -15.24
N VAL A 52 -4.86 -4.49 -15.66
CA VAL A 52 -5.59 -5.52 -14.91
C VAL A 52 -4.80 -6.84 -14.89
N SER A 53 -4.28 -7.27 -16.05
CA SER A 53 -3.46 -8.47 -16.17
C SER A 53 -2.14 -8.37 -15.38
N ASP A 54 -1.45 -7.23 -15.43
CA ASP A 54 -0.21 -6.98 -14.68
C ASP A 54 -0.46 -7.03 -13.15
N ARG A 55 -1.63 -6.58 -12.68
CA ARG A 55 -2.07 -6.70 -11.29
C ARG A 55 -2.41 -8.14 -10.90
N ILE A 56 -3.18 -8.86 -11.70
CA ILE A 56 -3.48 -10.29 -11.46
C ILE A 56 -2.19 -11.11 -11.41
N ALA A 57 -1.23 -10.87 -12.31
CA ALA A 57 0.08 -11.52 -12.29
C ALA A 57 0.89 -11.18 -11.02
N THR A 58 0.66 -10.01 -10.42
CA THR A 58 1.28 -9.61 -9.15
C THR A 58 0.69 -10.40 -7.98
N ILE A 59 -0.64 -10.56 -7.92
CA ILE A 59 -1.30 -11.39 -6.90
C ILE A 59 -0.85 -12.86 -7.02
N ARG A 60 -0.79 -13.42 -8.24
CA ARG A 60 -0.28 -14.79 -8.47
C ARG A 60 1.17 -14.97 -8.00
N ARG A 61 2.03 -13.96 -8.17
CA ARG A 61 3.41 -13.99 -7.62
C ARG A 61 3.42 -14.00 -6.09
N PHE A 62 2.50 -13.26 -5.45
CA PHE A 62 2.40 -13.24 -3.99
C PHE A 62 1.88 -14.56 -3.42
N VAL A 63 0.79 -15.12 -3.98
CA VAL A 63 0.28 -16.46 -3.65
C VAL A 63 1.41 -17.50 -3.71
N LYS A 64 2.19 -17.49 -4.80
CA LYS A 64 3.31 -18.42 -4.98
C LYS A 64 4.48 -18.17 -4.02
N PHE A 65 4.68 -16.94 -3.56
CA PHE A 65 5.75 -16.60 -2.62
C PHE A 65 5.39 -17.05 -1.20
N ALA A 66 4.18 -16.71 -0.73
CA ALA A 66 3.70 -17.06 0.60
C ALA A 66 3.33 -18.54 0.76
N ASP A 67 3.29 -19.32 -0.34
CA ASP A 67 2.78 -20.70 -0.43
C ASP A 67 1.39 -20.88 0.24
N ALA A 68 0.58 -19.82 0.17
CA ALA A 68 -0.61 -19.63 0.99
C ALA A 68 -1.71 -18.87 0.22
N PHE A 69 -2.96 -19.09 0.63
CA PHE A 69 -4.14 -18.50 -0.01
C PHE A 69 -4.57 -17.18 0.64
N PRO A 70 -5.37 -16.33 -0.03
CA PRO A 70 -5.73 -14.99 0.48
C PRO A 70 -6.43 -14.95 1.84
N TRP A 71 -7.06 -16.06 2.26
CA TRP A 71 -7.73 -16.21 3.56
C TRP A 71 -6.83 -16.75 4.68
N THR A 72 -5.56 -17.03 4.39
CA THR A 72 -4.55 -17.44 5.39
C THR A 72 -3.39 -16.44 5.53
N TRP A 73 -3.32 -15.42 4.67
CA TRP A 73 -2.21 -14.45 4.71
C TRP A 73 -2.21 -13.61 5.98
N GLY A 74 -1.01 -13.41 6.53
CA GLY A 74 -0.71 -12.47 7.60
C GLY A 74 0.05 -11.24 7.11
N ALA A 75 0.24 -10.29 8.02
CA ALA A 75 1.08 -9.12 7.79
C ALA A 75 2.56 -9.50 7.51
N ALA A 76 3.06 -10.54 8.19
CA ALA A 76 4.43 -11.05 8.04
C ALA A 76 4.74 -11.55 6.62
N ASP A 77 3.78 -12.17 5.92
CA ASP A 77 3.99 -12.64 4.53
C ASP A 77 4.28 -11.46 3.59
N MET A 78 3.64 -10.31 3.84
CA MET A 78 3.85 -9.06 3.10
C MET A 78 5.22 -8.42 3.43
N ASP A 79 5.70 -8.53 4.67
CA ASP A 79 7.05 -8.09 5.05
C ASP A 79 8.12 -8.95 4.38
N GLU A 80 8.04 -10.27 4.56
CA GLU A 80 9.00 -11.21 3.99
C GLU A 80 9.06 -11.10 2.46
N TRP A 81 7.90 -10.92 1.82
CA TRP A 81 7.86 -10.67 0.38
C TRP A 81 8.51 -9.33 0.00
N THR A 82 8.28 -8.27 0.78
CA THR A 82 8.91 -6.97 0.50
C THR A 82 10.44 -7.06 0.63
N THR A 83 10.94 -7.69 1.70
CA THR A 83 12.36 -7.95 1.89
C THR A 83 12.94 -8.78 0.74
N HIS A 84 12.25 -9.82 0.28
CA HIS A 84 12.67 -10.59 -0.91
C HIS A 84 12.74 -9.73 -2.19
N LEU A 85 11.79 -8.82 -2.40
CA LEU A 85 11.80 -7.92 -3.56
C LEU A 85 12.94 -6.88 -3.52
N VAL A 86 13.38 -6.46 -2.32
CA VAL A 86 14.54 -5.57 -2.12
C VAL A 86 15.85 -6.35 -2.23
N ALA A 87 16.03 -7.39 -1.40
CA ALA A 87 17.29 -8.07 -1.17
C ALA A 87 17.69 -9.04 -2.28
N GLU A 88 16.74 -9.77 -2.89
CA GLU A 88 17.04 -10.74 -3.96
C GLU A 88 16.71 -10.23 -5.36
N LYS A 89 15.64 -9.46 -5.50
CA LYS A 89 15.16 -9.00 -6.82
C LYS A 89 15.65 -7.59 -7.16
N HIS A 90 16.23 -6.86 -6.20
CA HIS A 90 16.77 -5.51 -6.35
C HIS A 90 15.79 -4.56 -7.08
N LEU A 91 14.49 -4.71 -6.82
CA LEU A 91 13.48 -3.93 -7.51
C LEU A 91 13.51 -2.48 -7.06
N GLN A 92 13.17 -1.59 -7.99
CA GLN A 92 13.09 -0.17 -7.67
C GLN A 92 11.95 0.10 -6.66
N PRO A 93 12.13 1.04 -5.71
CA PRO A 93 11.11 1.38 -4.72
C PRO A 93 9.73 1.75 -5.28
N SER A 94 9.66 2.24 -6.52
CA SER A 94 8.41 2.50 -7.23
C SER A 94 7.69 1.21 -7.65
N THR A 95 8.43 0.20 -8.12
CA THR A 95 7.90 -1.12 -8.47
C THR A 95 7.37 -1.85 -7.25
N ILE A 96 8.09 -1.78 -6.13
CA ILE A 96 7.67 -2.42 -4.86
C ILE A 96 6.39 -1.76 -4.32
N ARG A 97 6.30 -0.42 -4.33
CA ARG A 97 5.06 0.30 -3.96
C ARG A 97 3.88 -0.01 -4.90
N ALA A 98 4.12 -0.14 -6.20
CA ALA A 98 3.08 -0.56 -7.16
C ALA A 98 2.57 -1.98 -6.88
N THR A 99 3.47 -2.88 -6.46
CA THR A 99 3.20 -4.25 -6.05
C THR A 99 2.39 -4.32 -4.75
N GLN A 100 2.84 -3.65 -3.68
CA GLN A 100 2.12 -3.54 -2.41
C GLN A 100 0.72 -2.93 -2.61
N GLY A 101 0.61 -1.88 -3.42
CA GLY A 101 -0.68 -1.27 -3.77
C GLY A 101 -1.61 -2.19 -4.56
N ALA A 102 -1.09 -3.17 -5.31
CA ALA A 102 -1.92 -4.18 -5.97
C ALA A 102 -2.49 -5.18 -4.95
N VAL A 103 -1.69 -5.64 -3.98
CA VAL A 103 -2.17 -6.53 -2.90
C VAL A 103 -3.20 -5.82 -2.03
N ARG A 104 -2.92 -4.58 -1.57
CA ARG A 104 -3.87 -3.80 -0.76
C ARG A 104 -5.24 -3.71 -1.42
N MET A 105 -5.31 -3.34 -2.70
CA MET A 105 -6.56 -3.24 -3.46
C MET A 105 -7.26 -4.57 -3.75
N PHE A 106 -6.54 -5.70 -3.69
CA PHE A 106 -7.15 -7.02 -3.78
C PHE A 106 -7.77 -7.40 -2.43
N CYS A 107 -7.05 -7.21 -1.32
CA CYS A 107 -7.59 -7.38 0.03
C CYS A 107 -8.82 -6.47 0.28
N ASP A 108 -8.78 -5.20 -0.12
CA ASP A 108 -9.92 -4.27 0.00
C ASP A 108 -11.17 -4.79 -0.74
N TYR A 109 -10.99 -5.44 -1.89
CA TYR A 109 -12.07 -6.05 -2.67
C TYR A 109 -12.61 -7.33 -2.04
N LEU A 110 -11.77 -8.16 -1.44
CA LEU A 110 -12.20 -9.36 -0.70
C LEU A 110 -12.93 -9.02 0.60
N LEU A 111 -12.59 -7.88 1.21
CA LEU A 111 -13.17 -7.38 2.45
C LEU A 111 -14.45 -6.55 2.27
N ASP A 112 -14.73 -6.01 1.07
CA ASP A 112 -15.96 -5.25 0.82
C ASP A 112 -17.19 -6.19 0.92
N PRO A 113 -18.12 -5.98 1.88
CA PRO A 113 -19.29 -6.82 2.07
C PRO A 113 -20.19 -6.97 0.85
N ARG A 114 -20.07 -6.10 -0.17
CA ARG A 114 -20.84 -6.21 -1.42
C ARG A 114 -20.51 -7.45 -2.26
N TYR A 115 -19.34 -8.05 -2.05
CA TYR A 115 -18.88 -9.21 -2.83
C TYR A 115 -18.95 -10.54 -2.06
N ASP A 116 -19.22 -10.50 -0.76
CA ASP A 116 -19.36 -11.65 0.17
C ASP A 116 -18.17 -12.65 0.20
N TRP A 117 -17.01 -12.27 -0.33
CA TRP A 117 -15.83 -13.15 -0.37
C TRP A 117 -15.35 -13.56 1.02
N ALA A 118 -15.38 -12.65 2.01
CA ALA A 118 -15.00 -12.99 3.39
C ALA A 118 -15.90 -14.07 4.01
N VAL A 119 -17.22 -13.96 3.81
CA VAL A 119 -18.22 -14.91 4.31
C VAL A 119 -18.07 -16.27 3.62
N GLU A 120 -17.82 -16.28 2.32
CA GLU A 120 -17.67 -17.52 1.56
C GLU A 120 -16.34 -18.24 1.88
N CYS A 121 -15.26 -17.50 2.18
CA CYS A 121 -14.03 -18.07 2.73
C CYS A 121 -14.27 -18.70 4.10
N GLU A 122 -14.92 -17.99 5.01
CA GLU A 122 -15.20 -18.48 6.36
C GLU A 122 -16.06 -19.76 6.30
N ARG A 123 -17.10 -19.78 5.46
CA ARG A 123 -17.96 -20.94 5.25
C ARG A 123 -17.24 -22.16 4.66
N ARG A 124 -16.26 -21.97 3.77
CA ARG A 124 -15.56 -23.07 3.07
C ARG A 124 -14.29 -23.55 3.77
N PHE A 125 -13.55 -22.64 4.40
CA PHE A 125 -12.20 -22.88 4.91
C PHE A 125 -12.03 -22.55 6.40
N GLY A 126 -13.06 -22.01 7.08
CA GLY A 126 -13.01 -21.67 8.50
C GLY A 126 -12.15 -20.45 8.83
N THR A 127 -11.69 -19.70 7.83
CA THR A 127 -10.85 -18.50 7.94
C THR A 127 -11.29 -17.46 6.91
N HIS A 128 -10.95 -16.19 7.13
CA HIS A 128 -11.34 -15.09 6.27
C HIS A 128 -10.11 -14.26 5.83
N PRO A 129 -10.13 -13.65 4.63
CA PRO A 129 -9.10 -12.71 4.20
C PRO A 129 -9.04 -11.50 5.13
N ILE A 130 -7.83 -11.00 5.37
CA ILE A 130 -7.56 -9.77 6.12
C ILE A 130 -6.78 -8.77 5.28
N GLN A 131 -6.70 -7.52 5.72
CA GLN A 131 -5.86 -6.51 5.07
C GLN A 131 -4.42 -6.67 5.57
N VAL A 132 -3.55 -7.27 4.77
CA VAL A 132 -2.14 -7.54 5.13
C VAL A 132 -1.23 -6.34 4.91
N CYS A 133 -1.62 -5.39 4.06
CA CYS A 133 -0.82 -4.21 3.77
C CYS A 133 -1.11 -3.11 4.81
N HIS A 134 -0.52 -3.22 6.01
CA HIS A 134 -0.57 -2.15 7.01
C HIS A 134 0.43 -1.02 6.72
N GLU A 135 0.33 0.09 7.45
CA GLU A 135 1.26 1.23 7.35
C GLU A 135 2.71 0.81 7.67
N TRP A 136 2.92 0.06 8.75
CA TRP A 136 4.24 -0.43 9.19
C TRP A 136 4.92 -1.39 8.20
N ASN A 137 4.16 -2.02 7.28
CA ASN A 137 4.66 -3.02 6.31
C ASN A 137 4.80 -2.46 4.89
N THR A 138 4.37 -1.21 4.69
CA THR A 138 4.56 -0.53 3.40
C THR A 138 5.97 0.05 3.30
N LEU A 139 6.52 0.05 2.09
CA LEU A 139 7.93 0.30 1.81
C LEU A 139 8.50 1.58 2.43
N ASP A 140 7.65 2.61 2.58
CA ASP A 140 8.05 3.89 3.15
C ASP A 140 8.60 3.75 4.59
N HIS A 141 8.24 2.68 5.33
CA HIS A 141 8.82 2.35 6.65
C HIS A 141 9.93 1.27 6.60
N LEU A 142 9.88 0.33 5.65
CA LEU A 142 10.95 -0.68 5.49
C LEU A 142 12.28 -0.04 5.03
N LEU A 143 12.24 1.01 4.21
CA LEU A 143 13.43 1.78 3.84
C LEU A 143 14.03 2.60 5.01
N ASP A 144 13.20 2.98 5.98
CA ASP A 144 13.67 3.60 7.23
C ASP A 144 14.23 2.55 8.20
N TYR A 145 13.73 1.31 8.18
CA TYR A 145 14.22 0.21 9.01
C TYR A 145 15.56 -0.38 8.52
N GLU A 146 15.74 -0.53 7.20
CA GLU A 146 17.04 -0.84 6.59
C GLU A 146 17.95 0.41 6.47
N GLY A 147 17.44 1.57 6.90
CA GLY A 147 18.01 2.91 6.74
C GLY A 147 19.02 3.35 7.81
N ASP A 148 20.21 2.75 7.80
CA ASP A 148 21.48 3.44 8.08
C ASP A 148 21.89 3.74 9.57
N PRO A 149 22.76 2.91 10.20
CA PRO A 149 23.41 3.23 11.47
C PRO A 149 24.58 4.23 11.36
N ASP A 150 24.98 4.62 10.15
CA ASP A 150 26.20 5.42 9.86
C ASP A 150 25.88 6.79 9.23
N ARG A 151 24.61 7.21 9.21
CA ARG A 151 24.18 8.50 8.65
C ARG A 151 24.54 9.67 9.57
N ARG A 152 25.84 9.96 9.66
CA ARG A 152 26.39 11.20 10.22
C ARG A 152 25.64 12.40 9.60
N PRO A 153 24.86 13.17 10.38
CA PRO A 153 24.02 14.22 9.82
C PRO A 153 24.88 15.28 9.14
N MET A 154 24.57 15.56 7.87
CA MET A 154 25.27 16.58 7.08
C MET A 154 25.17 17.94 7.76
N THR A 155 26.32 18.62 7.83
CA THR A 155 26.50 19.89 8.54
C THR A 155 25.45 20.93 8.15
N ARG A 156 24.57 21.31 9.08
CA ARG A 156 23.85 22.59 8.98
C ARG A 156 24.84 23.73 9.19
N GLY A 157 25.40 24.23 8.09
CA GLY A 157 26.05 25.54 8.04
C GLY A 157 25.02 26.65 8.23
N ASN A 158 24.47 26.80 9.45
CA ASN A 158 23.60 27.92 9.77
C ASN A 158 24.45 29.15 10.10
N CYS A 159 24.73 29.96 9.07
CA CYS A 159 25.44 31.22 9.20
C CYS A 159 24.68 32.17 10.14
N SER A 160 25.08 32.21 11.41
CA SER A 160 24.34 32.87 12.49
C SER A 160 24.85 34.30 12.74
N SER A 161 25.09 35.06 11.68
CA SER A 161 25.37 36.50 11.75
C SER A 161 25.28 37.18 10.38
N CYS A 162 24.23 38.00 10.17
CA CYS A 162 24.28 39.22 9.35
C CYS A 162 22.95 39.97 9.51
N SER A 163 22.87 40.78 10.56
CA SER A 163 21.72 41.67 10.79
C SER A 163 21.77 42.88 9.85
N THR A 164 20.73 43.00 9.03
CA THR A 164 20.15 44.21 8.41
C THR A 164 21.04 45.44 8.21
N THR A 165 21.34 45.75 6.95
CA THR A 165 22.02 46.98 6.52
C THR A 165 21.11 48.23 6.58
N SER A 166 21.59 49.27 7.27
CA SER A 166 21.33 50.72 7.05
C SER A 166 19.89 51.26 7.04
N THR A 167 19.63 52.25 7.91
CA THR A 167 18.93 53.50 7.53
C THR A 167 19.24 54.64 8.52
N ASN A 168 19.63 55.80 7.96
CA ASN A 168 19.70 57.16 8.54
C ASN A 168 20.44 57.40 9.87
N ALA A 169 21.62 58.03 9.75
CA ALA A 169 22.07 59.04 10.70
C ALA A 169 21.57 60.42 10.26
N SER A 170 20.77 61.10 11.09
CA SER A 170 20.40 62.51 10.89
C SER A 170 19.98 63.18 12.20
N THR A 171 20.55 64.37 12.43
CA THR A 171 20.03 65.49 13.23
C THR A 171 19.92 65.43 14.77
N TRP A 172 20.89 66.13 15.39
CA TRP A 172 20.73 67.22 16.38
C TRP A 172 20.55 66.95 17.90
N ARG A 173 21.51 67.53 18.67
CA ARG A 173 21.39 68.31 19.95
C ARG A 173 20.74 67.63 21.18
N SER A 174 21.25 67.74 22.42
CA SER A 174 22.39 68.48 23.01
C SER A 174 22.87 67.76 24.33
N ASP A 175 23.66 68.30 25.28
CA ASP A 175 24.32 69.62 25.46
C ASP A 175 25.57 69.60 26.39
N ALA A 176 26.36 70.69 26.29
CA ALA A 176 27.09 71.45 27.31
C ALA A 176 28.07 70.87 28.36
N ALA A 177 29.06 71.75 28.65
CA ALA A 177 29.99 71.82 29.80
C ALA A 177 31.19 70.85 29.84
N ALA A 178 32.40 71.26 30.25
CA ALA A 178 32.99 72.61 30.40
C ALA A 178 34.53 72.51 30.63
N ARG A 179 35.25 73.63 30.41
CA ARG A 179 36.60 74.00 30.92
C ARG A 179 37.84 73.28 30.36
N GLU A 180 38.56 74.03 29.53
CA GLU A 180 40.02 74.18 29.64
C GLU A 180 40.34 75.43 30.52
N PRO A 181 41.57 75.56 31.07
CA PRO A 181 41.96 76.65 31.99
C PRO A 181 42.33 77.98 31.31
#